data_AF-A0A6L6EL59-F1
#
_entry.id   AF-A0A6L6EL59-F1
#
_cell.length_a   1.000
_cell.length_b   1.000
_cell.length_c   1.000
_cell.angle_alpha   90.00
_cell.angle_beta   90.00
_cell.angle_gamma   90.00
#
_symmetry.space_group_name_H-M   'P 1'
#
loop_
_entity.id
_entity.type
_entity.pdbx_description
1 polymer ?
#
loop_
_entity_poly.entity_id
_entity_poly.type
_entity_poly.pdbx_seq_one_letter_code
_entity_poly.pdbx_strand_id
1 'polypeptide(L)'
;MGKVIEMTVWKAHPGKMKEMLAVMSATRTVFLAAGVSEIKIVVGAAGKDVGNATMIQTFKGYADNGAVNEAIGDDAGVKAHQEKYKDLNIGTFISHDIYEVIEE
;
A
#
# COMPACT_ATOMS: atom_id res chain seq x y z
N MET A 1 -15.41 8.19 15.15
CA MET A 1 -13.96 7.94 15.06
C MET A 1 -13.55 8.22 13.63
N GLY A 2 -12.50 9.03 13.44
CA GLY A 2 -12.01 9.39 12.11
C GLY A 2 -11.49 8.17 11.35
N LYS A 3 -11.62 8.21 10.02
CA LYS A 3 -10.96 7.23 9.15
C LYS A 3 -9.45 7.40 9.26
N VAL A 4 -8.71 6.33 9.03
CA VAL A 4 -7.24 6.37 9.02
C VAL A 4 -6.75 5.97 7.64
N ILE A 5 -5.71 6.64 7.17
CA ILE A 5 -5.05 6.39 5.91
C ILE A 5 -3.64 5.90 6.20
N GLU A 6 -3.28 4.76 5.64
CA GLU A 6 -1.92 4.26 5.60
C GLU A 6 -1.38 4.45 4.18
N MET A 7 -0.24 5.12 4.05
CA MET A 7 0.35 5.47 2.77
C MET A 7 1.74 4.89 2.66
N THR A 8 1.99 4.12 1.59
CA THR A 8 3.33 3.67 1.25
C THR A 8 3.80 4.30 -0.05
N VAL A 9 5.03 4.82 -0.04
CA VAL A 9 5.65 5.47 -1.19
C VAL A 9 6.84 4.65 -1.66
N TRP A 10 6.90 4.41 -2.98
CA TRP A 10 7.93 3.61 -3.62
C TRP A 10 8.51 4.33 -4.82
N LYS A 11 9.84 4.34 -4.90
CA LYS A 11 10.57 4.84 -6.07
C LYS A 11 10.92 3.67 -6.98
N ALA A 12 10.31 3.60 -8.15
CA ALA A 12 10.66 2.59 -9.14
C ALA A 12 12.11 2.76 -9.61
N HIS A 13 12.81 1.65 -9.84
CA HIS A 13 14.09 1.68 -10.55
C HIS A 13 13.90 2.12 -12.01
N PRO A 14 14.96 2.59 -12.70
CA PRO A 14 14.86 3.03 -14.09
C PRO A 14 14.17 1.98 -14.98
N GLY A 15 13.10 2.39 -15.68
CA GLY A 15 12.31 1.52 -16.57
C GLY A 15 11.37 0.54 -15.87
N LYS A 16 11.29 0.53 -14.52
CA LYS A 16 10.50 -0.45 -13.75
C LYS A 16 9.13 0.03 -13.30
N MET A 17 8.73 1.27 -13.60
CA MET A 17 7.45 1.83 -13.15
C MET A 17 6.24 0.96 -13.53
N LYS A 18 6.17 0.47 -14.77
CA LYS A 18 5.06 -0.40 -15.21
C LYS A 18 4.98 -1.70 -14.39
N GLU A 19 6.13 -2.30 -14.09
CA GLU A 19 6.23 -3.52 -13.30
C GLU A 19 5.83 -3.27 -11.84
N MET A 20 6.29 -2.16 -11.26
CA MET A 20 5.89 -1.70 -9.93
C MET A 20 4.37 -1.48 -9.81
N LEU A 21 3.76 -0.80 -10.77
CA LEU A 21 2.31 -0.59 -10.77
C LEU A 21 1.54 -1.91 -10.91
N ALA A 22 2.06 -2.87 -11.68
CA ALA A 22 1.46 -4.20 -11.79
C ALA A 22 1.51 -4.97 -10.45
N VAL A 23 2.65 -4.92 -9.75
CA VAL A 23 2.80 -5.52 -8.41
C VAL A 23 1.89 -4.84 -7.40
N MET A 24 1.84 -3.50 -7.37
CA MET A 24 0.93 -2.76 -6.49
C MET A 24 -0.53 -3.11 -6.77
N SER A 25 -0.92 -3.30 -8.03
CA SER A 25 -2.27 -3.73 -8.40
C SER A 25 -2.58 -5.15 -7.89
N ALA A 26 -1.61 -6.06 -7.96
CA ALA A 26 -1.74 -7.39 -7.38
C ALA A 26 -1.84 -7.33 -5.84
N THR A 27 -0.97 -6.56 -5.17
CA THR A 27 -1.03 -6.31 -3.72
C THR A 27 -2.38 -5.74 -3.31
N ARG A 28 -2.91 -4.76 -4.06
CA ARG A 28 -4.24 -4.17 -3.83
C ARG A 28 -5.32 -5.24 -3.78
N THR A 29 -5.30 -6.19 -4.71
CA THR A 29 -6.31 -7.26 -4.76
C THR A 29 -6.29 -8.10 -3.50
N VAL A 30 -5.09 -8.49 -3.04
CA VAL A 30 -4.92 -9.31 -1.85
C VAL A 30 -5.28 -8.55 -0.58
N PHE A 31 -4.88 -7.29 -0.45
CA PHE A 31 -5.15 -6.49 0.75
C PHE A 31 -6.63 -6.10 0.89
N LEU A 32 -7.33 -5.85 -0.22
CA LEU A 32 -8.79 -5.67 -0.19
C LEU A 32 -9.49 -6.95 0.28
N ALA A 33 -9.04 -8.13 -0.17
CA ALA A 33 -9.59 -9.40 0.28
C ALA A 33 -9.29 -9.67 1.76
N ALA A 34 -8.15 -9.17 2.28
CA ALA A 34 -7.76 -9.29 3.68
C ALA A 34 -8.42 -8.24 4.61
N GLY A 35 -9.27 -7.36 4.10
CA GLY A 35 -10.12 -6.48 4.91
C GLY A 35 -9.76 -4.98 4.90
N VAL A 36 -8.77 -4.55 4.11
CA VAL A 36 -8.55 -3.10 3.89
C VAL A 36 -9.79 -2.49 3.21
N SER A 37 -10.28 -1.36 3.73
CA SER A 37 -11.57 -0.82 3.29
C SER A 37 -11.52 -0.21 1.88
N GLU A 38 -10.45 0.50 1.56
CA GLU A 38 -10.24 1.10 0.24
C GLU A 38 -8.75 1.13 -0.08
N ILE A 39 -8.38 0.92 -1.35
CA ILE A 39 -7.00 1.11 -1.81
C ILE A 39 -6.98 1.90 -3.12
N LYS A 40 -6.20 2.98 -3.14
CA LYS A 40 -5.85 3.75 -4.34
C LYS A 40 -4.37 3.58 -4.65
N ILE A 41 -4.05 3.53 -5.94
CA ILE A 41 -2.68 3.55 -6.44
C ILE A 41 -2.56 4.80 -7.29
N VAL A 42 -1.60 5.66 -6.94
CA VAL A 42 -1.36 6.94 -7.62
C VAL A 42 0.12 7.09 -7.95
N VAL A 43 0.43 7.93 -8.93
CA VAL A 43 1.81 8.34 -9.24
C VAL A 43 1.92 9.83 -9.00
N GLY A 44 2.94 10.25 -8.28
CA GLY A 44 3.15 11.67 -8.00
C GLY A 44 3.40 12.46 -9.28
N ALA A 45 2.54 13.45 -9.54
CA ALA A 45 2.65 14.35 -10.69
C ALA A 45 3.31 15.69 -10.35
N ALA A 46 3.26 16.12 -9.08
CA ALA A 46 3.90 17.34 -8.57
C ALA A 46 4.28 17.17 -7.08
N GLY A 47 5.29 17.91 -6.60
CA GLY A 47 5.73 17.91 -5.18
C GLY A 47 6.81 16.88 -4.84
N LYS A 48 6.86 16.47 -3.56
CA LYS A 48 7.94 15.62 -3.01
C LYS A 48 7.96 14.19 -3.56
N ASP A 49 6.80 13.70 -4.00
CA ASP A 49 6.63 12.31 -4.46
C ASP A 49 6.59 12.20 -6.00
N VAL A 50 7.03 13.23 -6.73
CA VAL A 50 7.08 13.21 -8.20
C VAL A 50 7.83 12.00 -8.72
N GLY A 51 7.19 11.24 -9.61
CA GLY A 51 7.76 10.05 -10.22
C GLY A 51 7.80 8.82 -9.30
N ASN A 52 7.30 8.91 -8.06
CA ASN A 52 7.12 7.78 -7.17
C ASN A 52 5.70 7.21 -7.33
N ALA A 53 5.57 5.90 -7.11
CA ALA A 53 4.28 5.22 -7.00
C ALA A 53 3.87 5.18 -5.53
N THR A 54 2.61 5.46 -5.26
CA THR A 54 2.05 5.55 -3.92
C THR A 54 0.83 4.66 -3.81
N MET A 55 0.79 3.81 -2.78
CA MET A 55 -0.40 3.07 -2.38
C MET A 55 -1.01 3.74 -1.16
N ILE A 56 -2.31 4.03 -1.22
CA ILE A 56 -3.08 4.68 -0.16
C ILE A 56 -4.15 3.67 0.28
N GLN A 57 -4.05 3.19 1.52
CA GLN A 57 -4.97 2.24 2.14
C GLN A 57 -5.84 3.00 3.16
N THR A 58 -7.16 2.90 3.06
CA THR A 58 -8.08 3.52 4.02
C THR A 58 -8.65 2.45 4.96
N PHE A 59 -8.76 2.81 6.23
CA PHE A 59 -9.33 2.02 7.33
C PHE A 59 -10.40 2.80 8.07
N LYS A 60 -11.29 2.11 8.78
CA LYS A 60 -12.40 2.74 9.52
C LYS A 60 -11.92 3.52 10.76
N GLY A 61 -10.68 3.30 11.19
CA GLY A 61 -10.03 3.97 12.31
C GLY A 61 -8.79 3.18 12.77
N TYR A 62 -8.11 3.65 13.81
CA TYR A 62 -6.89 3.00 14.32
C TYR A 62 -7.10 1.55 14.78
N ALA A 63 -8.20 1.25 15.47
CA ALA A 63 -8.51 -0.11 15.93
C ALA A 63 -8.73 -1.07 14.75
N ASP A 64 -9.41 -0.62 13.70
CA ASP A 64 -9.63 -1.38 12.47
C ASP A 64 -8.31 -1.59 11.70
N ASN A 65 -7.48 -0.56 11.60
CA ASN A 65 -6.13 -0.66 11.03
C ASN A 65 -5.27 -1.71 11.76
N GLY A 66 -5.23 -1.66 13.10
CA GLY A 66 -4.47 -2.63 13.89
C GLY A 66 -4.95 -4.06 13.67
N ALA A 67 -6.27 -4.29 13.78
CA ALA A 67 -6.86 -5.61 13.59
C ALA A 67 -6.62 -6.18 12.19
N VAL A 68 -6.78 -5.35 11.14
CA VAL A 68 -6.54 -5.78 9.76
C VAL A 68 -5.06 -6.05 9.52
N ASN A 69 -4.14 -5.22 10.03
CA ASN A 69 -2.70 -5.43 9.85
C ASN A 69 -2.20 -6.69 10.57
N GLU A 70 -2.71 -6.97 11.78
CA GLU A 70 -2.44 -8.24 12.47
C GLU A 70 -2.94 -9.44 11.65
N ALA A 71 -4.16 -9.36 11.12
CA ALA A 71 -4.73 -10.44 10.29
C ALA A 71 -3.98 -10.63 8.97
N ILE A 72 -3.54 -9.55 8.31
CA ILE A 72 -2.75 -9.58 7.08
C ILE A 72 -1.43 -10.34 7.31
N GLY A 73 -0.80 -10.17 8.47
CA GLY A 73 0.42 -10.87 8.82
C GLY A 73 0.26 -12.39 8.85
N ASP A 74 -0.96 -12.89 9.08
CA ASP A 74 -1.27 -14.32 9.13
C ASP A 74 -2.06 -14.86 7.94
N ASP A 75 -2.58 -14.00 7.08
CA ASP A 75 -3.34 -14.38 5.90
C ASP A 75 -2.49 -15.19 4.89
N ALA A 76 -2.99 -16.37 4.51
CA ALA A 76 -2.27 -17.27 3.61
C ALA A 76 -2.12 -16.70 2.20
N GLY A 77 -3.08 -15.92 1.72
CA GLY A 77 -3.02 -15.26 0.41
C GLY A 77 -1.99 -14.14 0.40
N VAL A 78 -1.92 -13.35 1.47
CA VAL A 78 -0.87 -12.34 1.69
C VAL A 78 0.50 -13.00 1.76
N LYS A 79 0.69 -14.06 2.57
CA LYS A 79 1.97 -14.77 2.67
C LYS A 79 2.43 -15.33 1.32
N ALA A 80 1.52 -15.95 0.56
CA ALA A 80 1.83 -16.46 -0.78
C ALA A 80 2.20 -15.33 -1.76
N HIS A 81 1.52 -14.19 -1.67
CA HIS A 81 1.82 -13.01 -2.48
C HIS A 81 3.19 -12.42 -2.13
N GLN A 82 3.51 -12.27 -0.84
CA GLN A 82 4.82 -11.81 -0.38
C GLN A 82 5.94 -12.74 -0.85
N GLU A 83 5.77 -14.05 -0.69
CA GLU A 83 6.74 -15.06 -1.14
C GLU A 83 6.97 -14.99 -2.66
N LYS A 84 5.90 -14.81 -3.46
CA LYS A 84 5.98 -14.67 -4.92
C LYS A 84 6.83 -13.48 -5.38
N TYR A 85 6.82 -12.38 -4.61
CA TYR A 85 7.47 -11.12 -4.99
C TYR A 85 8.70 -10.77 -4.13
N LYS A 86 9.14 -11.65 -3.22
CA LYS A 86 10.21 -11.36 -2.24
C LYS A 86 11.56 -10.99 -2.86
N ASP A 87 11.89 -11.59 -4.00
CA ASP A 87 13.18 -11.38 -4.69
C ASP A 87 13.09 -10.29 -5.77
N LEU A 88 11.94 -9.61 -5.87
CA LEU A 88 11.69 -8.65 -6.92
C LEU A 88 12.37 -7.31 -6.64
N ASN A 89 13.46 -7.04 -7.35
CA ASN A 89 14.20 -5.79 -7.26
C ASN A 89 13.73 -4.78 -8.32
N ILE A 90 12.59 -4.12 -8.08
CA ILE A 90 11.96 -3.18 -9.02
C ILE A 90 11.84 -1.76 -8.48
N GLY A 91 12.22 -1.53 -7.23
CA GLY A 91 12.12 -0.23 -6.61
C GLY A 91 12.68 -0.17 -5.20
N THR A 92 12.73 1.04 -4.69
CA THR A 92 13.18 1.37 -3.35
C THR A 92 12.00 1.88 -2.56
N PHE A 93 11.76 1.28 -1.40
CA PHE A 93 10.81 1.78 -0.42
C PHE A 93 11.26 3.15 0.10
N ILE A 94 10.35 4.13 0.13
CA ILE A 94 10.64 5.51 0.53
C ILE A 94 10.04 5.83 1.89
N SER A 95 8.74 5.55 2.08
CA SER A 95 8.07 5.80 3.35
C SER A 95 6.84 4.91 3.55
N HIS A 96 6.44 4.77 4.81
CA HIS A 96 5.21 4.14 5.28
C HIS A 96 4.69 4.97 6.43
N ASP A 97 3.64 5.72 6.14
CA ASP A 97 3.11 6.77 7.01
C ASP A 97 1.63 6.51 7.30
N ILE A 98 1.17 6.89 8.49
CA ILE A 98 -0.23 6.78 8.91
C ILE A 98 -0.80 8.17 9.22
N TYR A 99 -2.00 8.44 8.73
CA TYR A 99 -2.68 9.73 8.84
C TYR A 99 -4.12 9.54 9.35
N GLU A 100 -4.59 10.45 10.18
CA GLU A 100 -6.01 10.52 10.55
C GLU A 100 -6.74 11.49 9.61
N VAL A 101 -7.92 11.09 9.14
CA VAL A 101 -8.82 11.96 8.40
C VAL A 101 -9.63 12.78 9.40
N ILE A 102 -9.41 14.09 9.40
CA ILE A 102 -10.20 15.06 10.15
C ILE A 102 -11.38 15.47 9.26
N GLU A 103 -12.59 15.05 9.61
CA GLU A 103 -13.84 15.52 8.99
C GLU A 103 -14.31 16.77 9.76
N GLU A 104 -14.50 17.90 9.06
CA GLU A 104 -15.07 19.15 9.61
C GLU A 104 -16.60 19.09 9.75
#